data_AF-A0AAD1M4I1-F1
#
_entry.id   AF-A0AAD1M4I1-F1
#
_cell.length_a   1.000
_cell.length_b   1.000
_cell.length_c   1.000
_cell.angle_alpha   90.00
_cell.angle_beta   90.00
_cell.angle_gamma   90.00
#
_symmetry.space_group_name_H-M   'P 1'
#
loop_
_entity.id
_entity.type
_entity.pdbx_description
1 polymer ?
#
loop_
_entity_poly.entity_id
_entity_poly.type
_entity_poly.pdbx_seq_one_letter_code
_entity_poly.pdbx_strand_id
1 'polypeptide(L)' 'MVQSAPGRNSADILLSLPVELKERMVNTITWTQPYTGIGHQQKFIRAAITDLCDRLEDEFNAGEPFEPGVVIPD' A
#
# COMPACT_ATOMS: atom_id res chain seq x y z
N MET A 1 -12.70 30.16 1.95
CA MET A 1 -11.67 29.17 2.35
C MET A 1 -12.34 27.82 2.38
N VAL A 2 -12.12 26.97 1.37
CA VAL A 2 -12.77 25.65 1.29
C VAL A 2 -11.90 24.69 2.10
N GLN A 3 -12.42 24.27 3.25
CA GLN A 3 -11.91 23.10 3.96
C GLN A 3 -12.29 21.87 3.13
N SER A 4 -11.32 21.27 2.45
CA SER A 4 -11.49 19.99 1.78
C SER A 4 -11.52 18.90 2.85
N ALA A 5 -12.64 18.17 2.94
CA ALA A 5 -12.78 17.02 3.82
C ALA A 5 -11.70 15.95 3.51
N PRO A 6 -11.08 15.32 4.52
CA PRO A 6 -10.15 14.23 4.29
C PRO A 6 -10.95 12.96 4.04
N GLY A 7 -10.92 12.46 2.81
CA GLY A 7 -11.49 11.15 2.51
C GLY A 7 -12.30 11.13 1.23
N ARG A 8 -11.62 10.76 0.13
CA ARG A 8 -12.13 10.05 -1.07
C ARG A 8 -11.23 10.20 -2.31
N ASN A 9 -10.09 10.89 -2.20
CA ASN A 9 -9.20 11.04 -3.35
C ASN A 9 -8.20 9.88 -3.36
N SER A 10 -8.38 8.94 -4.29
CA SER A 10 -7.31 8.00 -4.64
C SER A 10 -6.27 8.75 -5.48
N ALA A 11 -5.02 8.74 -5.05
CA ALA A 11 -3.91 9.15 -5.88
C ALA A 11 -3.39 7.92 -6.65
N ASP A 12 -3.40 8.01 -7.98
CA ASP A 12 -2.79 6.96 -8.81
C ASP A 12 -1.27 7.10 -8.76
N ILE A 13 -0.58 6.01 -8.43
CA ILE A 13 0.87 5.93 -8.44
C ILE A 13 1.28 5.05 -9.60
N LEU A 14 2.08 5.59 -10.52
CA LEU A 14 2.77 4.78 -11.52
C LEU A 14 4.00 4.14 -10.86
N LEU A 15 3.98 2.83 -10.73
CA LEU A 15 5.03 2.08 -10.03
C LEU A 15 5.79 1.19 -11.00
N SER A 16 7.10 1.43 -11.11
CA SER A 16 8.04 0.54 -11.78
C SER A 16 8.58 -0.47 -10.79
N LEU A 17 8.49 -1.76 -11.12
CA LEU A 17 9.01 -2.86 -10.30
C LEU A 17 9.95 -3.73 -11.13
N PRO A 18 10.99 -4.34 -10.53
CA PRO A 18 11.73 -5.43 -11.16
C PRO A 18 10.78 -6.52 -11.65
N VAL A 19 11.08 -7.09 -12.82
CA VAL A 19 10.21 -8.08 -13.48
C VAL A 19 9.98 -9.29 -12.57
N GLU A 20 11.03 -9.74 -11.90
CA GLU A 20 11.01 -10.88 -10.99
C GLU A 20 10.07 -10.65 -9.82
N LEU A 21 10.01 -9.42 -9.30
CA LEU A 21 9.11 -9.06 -8.21
C LEU A 21 7.66 -9.03 -8.68
N LYS A 22 7.41 -8.53 -9.89
CA LYS A 22 6.08 -8.54 -10.51
C LYS A 22 5.59 -9.98 -10.73
N GLU A 23 6.44 -10.86 -11.26
CA GLU A 23 6.10 -12.26 -11.45
C GLU A 23 5.78 -12.95 -10.12
N ARG A 24 6.61 -12.72 -9.09
CA ARG A 24 6.37 -13.26 -7.75
C ARG A 24 5.03 -12.77 -7.17
N MET A 25 4.71 -11.49 -7.33
CA MET A 25 3.41 -10.93 -6.93
C MET A 25 2.25 -11.63 -7.64
N VAL A 26 2.31 -11.75 -8.97
CA VAL A 26 1.24 -12.39 -9.78
C VAL A 26 1.07 -13.86 -9.40
N ASN A 27 2.16 -14.59 -9.22
CA ASN A 27 2.12 -15.99 -8.79
C ASN A 27 1.50 -16.13 -7.40
N THR A 28 1.90 -15.26 -6.46
CA THR A 28 1.35 -15.27 -5.09
C THR A 28 -0.15 -15.00 -5.09
N ILE A 29 -0.60 -13.97 -5.83
CA ILE A 29 -2.03 -13.66 -5.98
C ILE A 29 -2.77 -14.87 -6.53
N THR A 30 -2.29 -15.45 -7.62
CA THR A 30 -2.93 -16.60 -8.29
C THR A 30 -3.13 -17.79 -7.34
N TRP A 31 -2.09 -18.16 -6.59
CA TRP A 31 -2.15 -19.32 -5.69
C TRP A 31 -2.91 -19.06 -4.40
N THR A 32 -2.95 -17.81 -3.92
CA THR A 32 -3.56 -17.47 -2.62
C THR A 32 -4.96 -16.88 -2.72
N GLN A 33 -5.40 -16.47 -3.92
CA GLN A 33 -6.72 -15.86 -4.13
C GLN A 33 -7.88 -16.67 -3.50
N PRO A 34 -7.94 -18.01 -3.59
CA PRO A 34 -9.04 -18.77 -2.97
C PRO A 34 -9.13 -18.61 -1.45
N TYR A 35 -8.02 -18.28 -0.79
CA TYR A 35 -7.92 -18.15 0.67
C TYR A 35 -7.99 -16.70 1.15
N THR A 36 -7.49 -15.75 0.36
CA THR A 36 -7.39 -14.33 0.73
C THR A 36 -8.49 -13.47 0.12
N GLY A 37 -9.12 -13.92 -0.96
CA GLY A 37 -10.03 -13.10 -1.78
C GLY A 37 -9.33 -11.98 -2.58
N ILE A 38 -8.00 -11.88 -2.50
CA ILE A 38 -7.22 -10.88 -3.23
C ILE A 38 -6.88 -11.42 -4.61
N GLY A 39 -7.56 -10.89 -5.64
CA GLY A 39 -7.34 -11.27 -7.05
C GLY A 39 -6.74 -10.17 -7.93
N HIS A 40 -6.45 -9.00 -7.37
CA HIS A 40 -5.96 -7.84 -8.14
C HIS A 40 -4.65 -7.31 -7.57
N GLN A 41 -3.70 -6.99 -8.46
CA GLN A 41 -2.38 -6.44 -8.09
C GLN A 41 -2.49 -5.19 -7.21
N GLN A 42 -3.37 -4.26 -7.57
CA GLN A 42 -3.61 -3.04 -6.77
C GLN A 42 -4.13 -3.35 -5.37
N LYS A 43 -4.98 -4.37 -5.19
CA LYS A 43 -5.44 -4.78 -3.86
C LYS A 43 -4.32 -5.42 -3.05
N PHE A 44 -3.51 -6.26 -3.70
CA PHE A 44 -2.34 -6.87 -3.07
C PHE A 44 -1.32 -5.83 -2.60
N ILE A 45 -1.01 -4.85 -3.45
CA ILE A 45 -0.08 -3.75 -3.12
C ILE A 45 -0.63 -2.91 -1.97
N ARG A 46 -1.92 -2.55 -1.99
CA ARG A 46 -2.54 -1.79 -0.90
C ARG A 46 -2.49 -2.54 0.42
N ALA A 47 -2.81 -3.84 0.43
CA ALA A 47 -2.72 -4.67 1.62
C ALA A 47 -1.27 -4.72 2.14
N ALA A 48 -0.29 -4.95 1.26
CA ALA A 48 1.12 -4.97 1.65
C ALA A 48 1.62 -3.62 2.20
N ILE A 49 1.13 -2.50 1.65
CA ILE A 49 1.44 -1.16 2.17
C ILE A 49 0.82 -0.98 3.56
N THR A 50 -0.47 -1.30 3.73
CA THR A 50 -1.15 -1.22 5.03
C THR A 50 -0.44 -2.08 6.07
N ASP A 51 -0.19 -3.35 5.79
CA ASP A 51 0.50 -4.26 6.72
C ASP A 51 1.90 -3.74 7.13
N LEU A 52 2.61 -3.11 6.20
CA LEU A 52 3.93 -2.54 6.48
C LEU A 52 3.83 -1.23 7.28
N CYS A 53 2.89 -0.35 6.96
CA CYS A 53 2.63 0.87 7.73
C CYS A 53 2.25 0.53 9.17
N ASP A 54 1.24 -0.33 9.36
CA ASP A 54 0.76 -0.75 10.68
C ASP A 54 1.91 -1.30 11.54
N ARG A 55 2.74 -2.19 10.94
CA ARG A 55 3.90 -2.76 11.65
C ARG A 55 4.92 -1.70 12.05
N LEU A 56 5.19 -0.72 11.20
CA LEU A 56 6.19 0.32 11.48
C LEU A 56 5.64 1.36 12.48
N GLU A 57 4.35 1.66 12.43
CA GLU A 57 3.67 2.54 13.38
C GLU A 57 3.66 1.89 14.78
N ASP A 58 3.38 0.59 14.87
CA ASP A 58 3.50 -0.19 16.11
C ASP A 58 4.94 -0.18 16.64
N GLU A 59 5.93 -0.44 15.78
CA GLU A 59 7.32 -0.60 16.18
C GLU A 59 8.00 0.73 16.56
N PHE A 60 7.66 1.83 15.87
CA PHE A 60 8.40 3.09 15.96
C PHE A 60 7.56 4.30 16.37
N ASN A 61 6.24 4.19 16.47
CA ASN A 61 5.36 5.30 16.81
C ASN A 61 4.21 4.91 17.77
N ALA A 62 4.43 3.91 18.62
CA ALA A 62 3.47 3.45 19.63
C ALA A 62 2.08 3.08 19.07
N GLY A 63 2.04 2.59 17.82
CA GLY A 63 0.81 2.21 17.12
C GLY A 63 0.03 3.40 16.55
N GLU A 64 0.57 4.61 16.62
CA GLU A 64 -0.04 5.80 16.04
C GLU A 64 0.51 6.08 14.63
N PRO A 65 -0.28 6.66 13.72
CA PRO A 65 0.20 7.10 12.42
C PRO A 65 1.30 8.16 12.52
N PHE A 66 2.26 8.12 11.60
CA PHE A 66 3.29 9.17 11.52
C PHE A 66 2.70 10.51 11.06
N GLU A 67 3.27 11.60 11.57
CA GLU A 67 2.92 12.96 11.10
C GLU A 67 3.24 13.12 9.60
N PRO A 68 2.41 13.86 8.83
CA PRO A 68 2.64 14.04 7.40
C PRO A 68 4.02 14.63 7.08
N GLY A 69 4.86 13.85 6.38
CA GLY A 69 6.14 14.31 5.86
C GLY A 69 5.99 15.23 4.65
N VAL A 70 6.96 16.12 4.44
CA VAL A 70 7.12 16.82 3.15
C VAL A 70 7.72 15.82 2.16
N VAL A 71 6.89 15.26 1.27
CA VAL A 71 7.37 14.38 0.20
C VAL A 71 8.08 15.23 -0.85
N ILE A 72 9.41 15.10 -0.96
CA ILE A 72 10.17 15.58 -2.11
C ILE A 72 10.29 14.39 -3.06
N PRO A 73 9.64 14.42 -4.24
CA PRO A 73 9.80 13.36 -5.22
C PRO A 73 11.24 13.32 -5.75
N ASP A 74 11.79 12.11 -5.90
CA ASP A 74 13.10 11.85 -6.53
C ASP A 74 13.15 12.26 -8.01
#